data_AF-A0A355YPU5-F1
#
_entry.id   AF-A0A355YPU5-F1
#
_cell.length_a   1.000
_cell.length_b   1.000
_cell.length_c   1.000
_cell.angle_alpha   90.00
_cell.angle_beta   90.00
_cell.angle_gamma   90.00
#
_symmetry.space_group_name_H-M   'P 1'
#
loop_
_entity.id
_entity.type
_entity.pdbx_description
1 polymer ?
#
loop_
_entity_poly.entity_id
_entity_poly.type
_entity_poly.pdbx_seq_one_letter_code
_entity_poly.pdbx_strand_id
1 'polypeptide(L)'
;MNTRIISFTDHGALLAKRLTEAFEEKYIRCEAYVKKKNPVLLENVRILTEPLKEWMKRQFSEADVLIFIGASGIAVRSIAPFVRSKKTDPAVLVIDEQGQHVISLLSGHIGGANAMTRLAAEILGAEPVIT
;
A
#
# COMPACT_ATOMS: atom_id res chain seq x y z
N MET A 1 -11.76 -8.16 -1.21
CA MET A 1 -10.68 -7.33 -1.75
C MET A 1 -9.38 -7.71 -1.07
N ASN A 2 -8.39 -8.16 -1.82
CA ASN A 2 -7.06 -8.53 -1.36
C ASN A 2 -6.15 -7.30 -1.39
N THR A 3 -5.80 -6.80 -0.21
CA THR A 3 -4.94 -5.62 -0.04
C THR A 3 -3.54 -6.04 0.37
N ARG A 4 -2.54 -5.33 -0.16
CA ARG A 4 -1.12 -5.50 0.18
C ARG A 4 -0.54 -4.16 0.56
N ILE A 5 0.12 -4.11 1.72
CA ILE A 5 0.81 -2.91 2.19
C ILE A 5 2.31 -3.19 2.20
N ILE A 6 3.12 -2.27 1.70
CA ILE A 6 4.57 -2.33 1.84
C ILE A 6 5.13 -1.00 2.36
N SER A 7 5.97 -1.10 3.37
CA SER A 7 6.67 0.01 4.01
C SER A 7 8.19 -0.16 3.93
N PHE A 8 8.93 0.94 4.09
CA PHE A 8 10.39 0.96 3.98
C PHE A 8 11.10 1.48 5.25
N THR A 9 10.33 1.86 6.27
CA THR A 9 10.81 2.34 7.57
C THR A 9 9.98 1.76 8.70
N ASP A 10 10.46 1.91 9.95
CA ASP A 10 9.72 1.44 11.13
C ASP A 10 8.46 2.27 11.36
N HIS A 11 8.51 3.59 11.09
CA HIS A 11 7.32 4.43 11.20
C HIS A 11 6.28 4.05 10.14
N GLY A 12 6.71 3.79 8.90
CA GLY A 12 5.83 3.23 7.87
C GLY A 12 5.23 1.87 8.26
N ALA A 13 5.99 1.02 8.95
CA ALA A 13 5.50 -0.26 9.46
C ALA A 13 4.43 -0.08 10.55
N LEU A 14 4.56 0.94 11.41
CA LEU A 14 3.52 1.29 12.39
C LEU A 14 2.22 1.75 11.71
N LEU A 15 2.32 2.56 10.66
CA LEU A 15 1.16 2.96 9.86
C LEU A 15 0.53 1.74 9.15
N ALA A 16 1.35 0.83 8.62
CA ALA A 16 0.88 -0.41 8.01
C ALA A 16 0.13 -1.31 9.00
N LYS A 17 0.62 -1.41 10.25
CA LYS A 17 -0.07 -2.13 11.33
C LYS A 17 -1.45 -1.53 11.61
N ARG A 18 -1.52 -0.20 11.82
CA ARG A 18 -2.79 0.51 12.06
C ARG A 18 -3.82 0.27 10.96
N LEU A 19 -3.39 0.36 9.70
CA LEU A 19 -4.27 0.08 8.55
C LEU A 19 -4.73 -1.36 8.53
N THR A 20 -3.85 -2.32 8.81
CA THR A 20 -4.18 -3.75 8.82
C THR A 20 -5.24 -4.07 9.87
N GLU A 21 -5.11 -3.53 11.08
CA GLU A 21 -6.08 -3.71 12.17
C GLU A 21 -7.45 -3.10 11.80
N ALA A 22 -7.46 -1.86 11.31
CA ALA A 22 -8.71 -1.21 10.90
C ALA A 22 -9.37 -1.86 9.67
N PHE A 23 -8.58 -2.45 8.77
CA PHE A 23 -9.09 -3.21 7.63
C PHE A 23 -9.70 -4.55 8.05
N GLU A 24 -9.14 -5.21 9.07
CA GLU A 24 -9.71 -6.44 9.63
C GLU A 24 -11.11 -6.20 10.19
N GLU A 25 -11.31 -5.12 10.96
CA GLU A 25 -12.63 -4.71 11.47
C GLU A 25 -13.67 -4.44 10.36
N LYS A 26 -13.19 -4.06 9.17
CA LYS A 26 -14.01 -3.79 7.97
C LYS A 26 -14.07 -4.99 7.01
N TYR A 27 -13.62 -6.17 7.44
CA TYR A 27 -13.58 -7.41 6.62
C TYR A 27 -12.78 -7.29 5.32
N ILE A 28 -11.80 -6.38 5.27
CA ILE A 28 -10.86 -6.23 4.15
C ILE A 28 -9.64 -7.10 4.44
N ARG A 29 -9.37 -8.08 3.56
CA ARG A 29 -8.17 -8.92 3.68
C ARG A 29 -6.93 -8.08 3.39
N CYS A 30 -6.02 -8.00 4.36
CA CYS A 30 -4.80 -7.20 4.25
C CYS A 30 -3.58 -8.00 4.69
N GLU A 31 -2.49 -7.93 3.92
CA GLU A 31 -1.17 -8.40 4.34
C GLU A 31 -0.18 -7.25 4.25
N ALA A 32 0.46 -6.94 5.38
CA ALA A 32 1.44 -5.86 5.49
C ALA A 32 2.88 -6.39 5.53
N TYR A 33 3.77 -5.64 4.88
CA TYR A 33 5.17 -5.96 4.76
C TYR A 33 6.07 -4.75 5.08
N VAL A 34 7.25 -5.03 5.61
CA VAL A 34 8.33 -4.05 5.77
C VAL A 34 9.59 -4.52 5.04
N LYS A 35 10.15 -3.68 4.16
CA LYS A 35 11.42 -3.93 3.46
C LYS A 35 12.49 -2.98 3.97
N LYS A 36 13.15 -3.37 5.07
CA LYS A 36 14.23 -2.61 5.71
C LYS A 36 15.27 -3.58 6.28
N LYS A 37 16.53 -3.13 6.43
CA LYS A 37 17.52 -3.82 7.26
C LYS A 37 17.18 -3.61 8.74
N ASN A 38 17.16 -4.69 9.52
CA ASN A 38 16.86 -4.68 10.96
C ASN A 38 15.57 -3.90 11.32
N PRO A 39 14.40 -4.31 10.79
CA PRO A 39 13.15 -3.64 11.11
C PRO A 39 12.71 -3.93 12.55
N VAL A 40 11.95 -3.01 13.14
CA VAL A 40 11.18 -3.31 14.36
C VAL A 40 10.15 -4.40 14.04
N LEU A 41 10.12 -5.45 14.87
CA LEU A 41 9.11 -6.51 14.75
C LEU A 41 7.79 -5.99 15.29
N LEU A 42 6.78 -6.01 14.41
CA LEU A 42 5.42 -5.62 14.74
C LEU A 42 4.49 -6.79 14.43
N GLU A 43 3.52 -7.01 15.31
CA GLU A 43 2.44 -7.95 15.04
C GLU A 43 1.74 -7.59 13.72
N ASN A 44 1.35 -8.60 12.95
CA ASN A 44 0.66 -8.47 11.67
C ASN A 44 1.44 -7.73 10.56
N VAL A 45 2.73 -7.43 10.76
CA VAL A 45 3.62 -6.88 9.71
C VAL A 45 4.78 -7.83 9.46
N ARG A 46 4.85 -8.37 8.24
CA ARG A 46 5.85 -9.37 7.86
C ARG A 46 7.12 -8.71 7.33
N ILE A 47 8.28 -9.28 7.63
CA ILE A 47 9.54 -8.82 7.01
C ILE A 47 9.59 -9.34 5.57
N LEU A 48 9.81 -8.44 4.61
CA LEU A 48 10.03 -8.82 3.23
C LEU A 48 11.50 -9.18 2.99
N THR A 49 11.79 -10.48 2.91
CA THR A 49 13.16 -10.99 2.67
C THR A 49 13.52 -11.04 1.19
N GLU A 50 12.56 -11.37 0.31
CA GLU A 50 12.78 -11.46 -1.14
C GLU A 50 13.07 -10.09 -1.81
N PRO A 51 13.61 -10.06 -3.04
CA PRO A 51 13.79 -8.82 -3.80
C PRO A 51 12.46 -8.12 -4.08
N LEU A 52 12.43 -6.78 -3.92
CA LEU A 52 11.22 -5.98 -4.11
C LEU A 52 10.57 -6.19 -5.49
N LYS A 53 11.40 -6.37 -6.53
CA LYS A 53 10.92 -6.60 -7.90
C LYS A 53 10.12 -7.89 -8.04
N GLU A 54 10.57 -8.99 -7.42
CA GLU A 54 9.90 -10.29 -7.51
C GLU A 54 8.61 -10.30 -6.69
N TRP A 55 8.65 -9.71 -5.49
CA TRP A 55 7.44 -9.50 -4.70
C TRP A 55 6.43 -8.65 -5.46
N MET A 56 6.88 -7.53 -6.04
CA MET A 56 6.01 -6.61 -6.78
C MET A 56 5.39 -7.28 -8.00
N LYS A 57 6.16 -8.04 -8.77
CA LYS A 57 5.66 -8.80 -9.92
C LYS A 57 4.47 -9.68 -9.53
N ARG A 58 4.59 -10.39 -8.41
CA ARG A 58 3.54 -11.28 -7.89
C ARG A 58 2.34 -10.48 -7.36
N GLN A 59 2.60 -9.48 -6.51
CA GLN A 59 1.51 -8.72 -5.88
C GLN A 59 0.75 -7.86 -6.89
N PHE A 60 1.40 -7.34 -7.92
CA PHE A 60 0.73 -6.56 -8.97
C PHE A 60 -0.27 -7.39 -9.77
N SER A 61 -0.07 -8.71 -9.88
CA SER A 61 -1.03 -9.61 -10.53
C SER A 61 -2.11 -10.19 -9.61
N GLU A 62 -1.88 -10.24 -8.30
CA GLU A 62 -2.74 -10.95 -7.35
C GLU A 62 -3.54 -10.05 -6.41
N ALA A 63 -3.05 -8.83 -6.15
CA ALA A 63 -3.70 -7.88 -5.27
C ALA A 63 -4.78 -7.10 -6.03
N ASP A 64 -5.86 -6.76 -5.32
CA ASP A 64 -6.81 -5.77 -5.80
C ASP A 64 -6.32 -4.35 -5.49
N VAL A 65 -5.59 -4.20 -4.36
CA VAL A 65 -5.05 -2.93 -3.86
C VAL A 65 -3.61 -3.10 -3.39
N LEU A 66 -2.73 -2.21 -3.86
CA LEU A 66 -1.36 -2.05 -3.39
C LEU A 66 -1.20 -0.69 -2.70
N ILE A 67 -0.76 -0.69 -1.45
CA ILE A 67 -0.50 0.52 -0.67
C ILE A 67 1.00 0.58 -0.37
N PHE A 68 1.64 1.65 -0.83
CA PHE A 68 3.02 1.95 -0.49
C PHE A 68 3.05 2.97 0.64
N ILE A 69 3.79 2.71 1.70
CA ILE A 69 4.06 3.67 2.77
C ILE A 69 5.54 4.09 2.68
N GLY A 70 5.78 5.29 2.17
CA GLY A 70 7.11 5.77 1.83
C GLY A 70 7.12 6.72 0.63
N ALA A 71 8.29 6.85 0.00
CA ALA A 71 8.46 7.75 -1.14
C ALA A 71 7.66 7.29 -2.37
N SER A 72 6.88 8.19 -2.96
CA SER A 72 6.13 7.94 -4.21
C SER A 72 7.02 7.46 -5.36
N GLY A 73 8.26 7.94 -5.43
CA GLY A 73 9.23 7.50 -6.41
C GLY A 73 9.57 6.00 -6.33
N ILE A 74 9.51 5.40 -5.13
CA ILE A 74 9.67 3.94 -4.97
C ILE A 74 8.45 3.24 -5.54
N ALA A 75 7.24 3.70 -5.22
CA ALA A 75 6.00 3.13 -5.73
C ALA A 75 5.98 3.14 -7.27
N VAL A 76 6.17 4.32 -7.88
CA VAL A 76 6.16 4.51 -9.34
C VAL A 76 7.19 3.61 -10.03
N ARG A 77 8.45 3.63 -9.59
CA ARG A 77 9.49 2.78 -10.22
C ARG A 77 9.25 1.29 -10.04
N SER A 78 8.66 0.89 -8.91
CA SER A 78 8.40 -0.53 -8.62
C SER A 78 7.27 -1.08 -9.48
N ILE A 79 6.20 -0.30 -9.70
CA ILE A 79 5.04 -0.76 -10.49
C ILE A 79 5.24 -0.58 -12.00
N ALA A 80 6.04 0.40 -12.44
CA ALA A 80 6.15 0.78 -13.85
C ALA A 80 6.35 -0.38 -14.85
N PRO A 81 7.16 -1.42 -14.57
CA PRO A 81 7.31 -2.55 -15.50
C PRO A 81 6.06 -3.42 -15.68
N PHE A 82 5.06 -3.28 -14.81
CA PHE A 82 3.88 -4.16 -14.74
C PHE A 82 2.58 -3.46 -15.14
N VAL A 83 2.57 -2.12 -15.23
CA VAL A 83 1.40 -1.31 -15.64
C VAL A 83 0.98 -1.67 -17.06
N ARG A 84 -0.33 -1.90 -17.27
CA ARG A 84 -0.91 -2.28 -18.57
C ARG A 84 -2.18 -1.50 -18.89
N SER A 85 -3.16 -1.50 -17.99
CA SER A 85 -4.47 -0.88 -18.24
C SER A 85 -5.24 -0.60 -16.96
N LYS A 86 -5.87 0.59 -16.89
CA LYS A 86 -6.79 1.00 -15.80
C LYS A 86 -7.97 0.05 -15.52
N LYS A 87 -8.24 -0.90 -16.42
CA LYS A 87 -9.32 -1.90 -16.26
C LYS A 87 -8.86 -3.16 -15.52
N THR A 88 -7.57 -3.44 -15.50
CA THR A 88 -6.99 -4.69 -15.01
C THR A 88 -5.92 -4.48 -13.96
N ASP A 89 -5.25 -3.33 -13.97
CA ASP A 89 -4.21 -3.01 -13.02
C ASP A 89 -4.83 -2.73 -11.64
N PRO A 90 -4.18 -3.17 -10.55
CA PRO A 90 -4.67 -2.95 -9.19
C PRO A 90 -4.80 -1.45 -8.88
N ALA A 91 -5.63 -1.12 -7.89
CA ALA A 91 -5.56 0.18 -7.25
C ALA A 91 -4.18 0.35 -6.60
N VAL A 92 -3.51 1.46 -6.86
CA VAL A 92 -2.24 1.79 -6.20
C VAL A 92 -2.37 3.08 -5.43
N LEU A 93 -2.01 3.03 -4.15
CA LEU A 93 -1.98 4.16 -3.23
C LEU A 93 -0.56 4.41 -2.75
N VAL A 94 -0.25 5.67 -2.44
CA VAL A 94 0.96 6.07 -1.73
C VAL A 94 0.58 6.83 -0.48
N ILE A 95 1.18 6.48 0.64
CA ILE A 95 1.06 7.16 1.92
C ILE A 95 2.46 7.66 2.27
N ASP A 96 2.60 8.94 2.59
CA ASP A 96 3.90 9.45 3.03
C ASP A 96 4.27 8.88 4.41
N GLU A 97 5.55 8.95 4.77
CA GLU A 97 6.01 8.30 6.00
C GLU A 97 5.40 8.88 7.27
N GLN A 98 5.00 10.15 7.28
CA GLN A 98 4.37 10.79 8.43
C GLN A 98 2.85 10.51 8.48
N GLY A 99 2.30 9.82 7.48
CA GLY A 99 0.88 9.53 7.39
C GLY A 99 0.02 10.78 7.25
N GLN A 100 0.55 11.84 6.62
CA GLN A 100 -0.17 13.10 6.45
C GLN A 100 -1.04 13.11 5.19
N HIS A 101 -0.66 12.37 4.16
CA HIS A 101 -1.33 12.31 2.87
C HIS A 101 -1.50 10.87 2.42
N VAL A 102 -2.65 10.58 1.82
CA VAL A 102 -2.92 9.34 1.09
C VAL A 102 -3.23 9.71 -0.36
N ILE A 103 -2.37 9.30 -1.28
CA ILE A 103 -2.40 9.68 -2.69
C ILE A 103 -2.97 8.52 -3.52
N SER A 104 -3.99 8.80 -4.31
CA SER A 104 -4.49 7.87 -5.35
C SER A 104 -3.54 7.91 -6.55
N LEU A 105 -2.72 6.87 -6.73
CA LEU A 105 -1.64 6.85 -7.74
C LEU A 105 -2.05 6.18 -9.06
N LEU A 106 -2.74 5.05 -9.00
CA LEU A 106 -3.12 4.26 -10.19
C LEU A 106 -4.52 3.66 -10.02
N SER A 107 -5.25 3.54 -11.14
CA SER A 107 -6.59 2.92 -11.19
C SER A 107 -7.63 3.60 -10.28
N GLY A 108 -7.65 4.95 -10.31
CA GLY A 108 -8.50 5.84 -9.51
C GLY A 108 -9.99 5.47 -9.42
N HIS A 109 -10.72 5.59 -10.53
CA HIS A 109 -12.18 5.45 -10.52
C HIS A 109 -12.63 3.99 -10.58
N ILE A 110 -12.35 3.29 -11.69
CA ILE A 110 -12.84 1.93 -11.93
C ILE A 110 -12.13 0.90 -11.03
N GLY A 111 -10.82 1.06 -10.81
CA GLY A 111 -10.07 0.14 -9.94
C GLY A 111 -10.20 0.41 -8.46
N GLY A 112 -10.95 1.45 -8.06
CA GLY A 112 -11.28 1.70 -6.66
C GLY A 112 -10.22 2.46 -5.84
N ALA A 113 -9.12 2.92 -6.45
CA ALA A 113 -8.08 3.63 -5.70
C ALA A 113 -8.62 4.90 -5.01
N ASN A 114 -9.52 5.65 -5.65
CA ASN A 114 -10.11 6.84 -5.03
C ASN A 114 -10.93 6.52 -3.77
N ALA A 115 -11.70 5.42 -3.79
CA ALA A 115 -12.48 5.00 -2.64
C ALA A 115 -11.56 4.53 -1.51
N MET A 116 -10.56 3.73 -1.85
CA MET A 116 -9.58 3.22 -0.90
C MET A 116 -8.71 4.33 -0.31
N THR A 117 -8.37 5.36 -1.09
CA THR A 117 -7.63 6.54 -0.63
C THR A 117 -8.38 7.26 0.48
N ARG A 118 -9.70 7.49 0.29
CA ARG A 118 -10.53 8.14 1.32
C ARG A 118 -10.62 7.28 2.58
N LEU A 119 -10.81 5.98 2.43
CA LEU A 119 -10.89 5.06 3.56
C LEU A 119 -9.59 5.02 4.36
N ALA A 120 -8.44 4.85 3.69
CA ALA A 120 -7.15 4.83 4.37
C ALA A 120 -6.83 6.20 5.01
N ALA A 121 -7.22 7.30 4.37
CA ALA A 121 -7.05 8.64 4.92
C ALA A 121 -7.88 8.83 6.21
N GLU A 122 -9.14 8.40 6.21
CA GLU A 122 -10.02 8.41 7.39
C GLU A 122 -9.40 7.62 8.56
N ILE A 123 -8.90 6.41 8.29
CA ILE A 123 -8.26 5.55 9.32
C ILE A 123 -7.01 6.21 9.92
N LEU A 124 -6.21 6.87 9.08
CA LEU A 124 -4.94 7.45 9.51
C LEU A 124 -5.08 8.86 10.09
N GLY A 125 -6.19 9.57 9.82
CA GLY A 125 -6.33 11.00 10.07
C GLY A 125 -5.51 11.84 9.09
N ALA A 126 -5.38 11.36 7.85
CA ALA A 126 -4.58 11.95 6.79
C ALA A 126 -5.46 12.70 5.77
N GLU A 127 -4.83 13.51 4.92
CA GLU A 127 -5.48 14.20 3.80
C GLU A 127 -5.52 13.29 2.54
N PRO A 128 -6.70 13.01 1.96
CA PRO A 128 -6.80 12.27 0.71
C PRO A 128 -6.47 13.15 -0.50
N VAL A 129 -5.44 12.78 -1.27
CA VAL A 129 -5.04 13.46 -2.52
C VAL A 129 -5.53 12.65 -3.72
N ILE A 130 -6.52 13.18 -4.43
CA ILE A 130 -7.17 12.56 -5.59
C ILE A 130 -7.19 13.58 -6.74
N THR A 131 -6.76 13.15 -7.94
CA THR A 131 -6.64 13.98 -9.15
C THR A 131 -7.37 13.37 -10.34
#